data_AF-A0A3B9HIY1-F1
#
_entry.id   AF-A0A3B9HIY1-F1
#
_cell.length_a   1.000
_cell.length_b   1.000
_cell.length_c   1.000
_cell.angle_alpha   90.00
_cell.angle_beta   90.00
_cell.angle_gamma   90.00
#
_symmetry.space_group_name_H-M   'P 1'
#
loop_
_entity.id
_entity.type
_entity.pdbx_description
1 polymer ?
#
loop_
_entity_poly.entity_id
_entity_poly.type
_entity_poly.pdbx_seq_one_letter_code
_entity_poly.pdbx_strand_id
1 'polypeptide(L)'
;VSEADVAAGSPKEGDMIAYNADNPDDRWLVAKAFFEANYEPAEQTEKALGNTDANGAKKNVKDIVFWGNGDLFKLISKASSQSEGWMKSTKAMETPFGVVVQVTTQQRNPDGSYAVAEALTFIPGAKVQEEKDGDGTVVARAIA
;
A
#
# COMPACT_ATOMS: atom_id res chain seq x y z
N VAL A 1 -28.83 -4.12 -18.95
CA VAL A 1 -29.65 -2.92 -19.22
C VAL A 1 -30.99 -3.41 -19.73
N SER A 2 -32.10 -3.00 -19.11
CA SER A 2 -33.43 -3.50 -19.46
C SER A 2 -33.99 -2.81 -20.71
N GLU A 3 -35.01 -3.38 -21.35
CA GLU A 3 -35.71 -2.73 -22.48
C GLU A 3 -36.32 -1.38 -22.08
N ALA A 4 -36.78 -1.25 -20.83
CA ALA A 4 -37.31 0.00 -20.29
C ALA A 4 -36.25 1.10 -20.19
N ASP A 5 -35.02 0.75 -19.79
CA ASP A 5 -33.90 1.70 -19.71
C ASP A 5 -33.51 2.20 -21.11
N VAL A 6 -33.50 1.31 -22.10
CA VAL A 6 -33.22 1.66 -23.50
C VAL A 6 -34.30 2.59 -24.04
N ALA A 7 -35.58 2.30 -23.77
CA ALA A 7 -36.69 3.16 -24.16
C ALA A 7 -36.63 4.56 -23.51
N ALA A 8 -36.05 4.66 -22.30
CA ALA A 8 -35.81 5.92 -21.59
C ALA A 8 -34.52 6.66 -22.04
N GLY A 9 -33.81 6.13 -23.04
CA GLY A 9 -32.62 6.73 -23.63
C GLY A 9 -31.34 6.52 -22.82
N SER A 10 -31.26 5.45 -22.03
CA SER A 10 -30.04 5.03 -21.32
C SER A 10 -29.33 3.89 -22.08
N PRO A 11 -28.01 3.67 -21.88
CA PRO A 11 -27.13 4.39 -20.95
C PRO A 11 -26.80 5.82 -21.38
N LYS A 12 -26.84 6.75 -20.44
CA LYS A 12 -26.36 8.13 -20.61
C LYS A 12 -24.93 8.23 -20.08
N GLU A 13 -24.22 9.29 -20.48
CA GLU A 13 -22.87 9.54 -19.96
C GLU A 13 -22.90 9.66 -18.43
N GLY A 14 -22.14 8.80 -17.75
CA GLY A 14 -22.05 8.74 -16.30
C GLY A 14 -23.11 7.89 -15.59
N ASP A 15 -24.01 7.21 -16.31
CA ASP A 15 -24.81 6.13 -15.71
C ASP A 15 -23.88 5.02 -15.18
N MET A 16 -24.22 4.48 -14.03
CA MET A 16 -23.44 3.45 -13.32
C MET A 16 -24.06 2.07 -13.55
N ILE A 17 -23.26 1.02 -13.39
CA ILE A 17 -23.74 -0.37 -13.33
C ILE A 17 -23.52 -0.87 -11.91
N ALA A 18 -24.61 -1.23 -11.24
CA ALA A 18 -24.55 -1.97 -9.98
C ALA A 18 -24.70 -3.46 -10.25
N TYR A 19 -24.16 -4.29 -9.36
CA TYR A 19 -24.24 -5.74 -9.44
C TYR A 19 -24.42 -6.36 -8.06
N ASN A 20 -24.96 -7.58 -8.04
CA ASN A 20 -25.05 -8.39 -6.84
C ASN A 20 -23.68 -9.00 -6.50
N ALA A 21 -23.16 -8.74 -5.30
CA ALA A 21 -21.84 -9.23 -4.88
C ALA A 21 -21.70 -10.77 -4.94
N ASP A 22 -22.79 -11.51 -4.71
CA ASP A 22 -22.82 -12.98 -4.74
C ASP A 22 -23.07 -13.55 -6.15
N ASN A 23 -23.53 -12.71 -7.08
CA ASN A 23 -23.76 -13.08 -8.47
C ASN A 23 -23.40 -11.93 -9.42
N PRO A 24 -22.15 -11.87 -9.92
CA PRO A 24 -21.69 -10.80 -10.78
C PRO A 24 -22.43 -10.67 -12.11
N ASP A 25 -23.22 -11.66 -12.55
CA ASP A 25 -24.03 -11.57 -13.77
C ASP A 25 -25.37 -10.85 -13.54
N ASP A 26 -25.82 -10.75 -12.29
CA ASP A 26 -26.98 -9.98 -11.90
C ASP A 26 -26.61 -8.50 -11.76
N ARG A 27 -26.85 -7.73 -12.84
CA ARG A 27 -26.48 -6.32 -12.96
C ARG A 27 -27.66 -5.47 -13.38
N TRP A 28 -27.77 -4.28 -12.78
CA TRP A 28 -28.76 -3.27 -13.15
C TRP A 28 -28.11 -1.92 -13.41
N LEU A 29 -28.77 -1.14 -14.27
CA LEU A 29 -28.37 0.24 -14.54
C LEU A 29 -28.78 1.12 -13.36
N VAL A 30 -27.90 2.03 -12.97
CA VAL A 30 -28.17 3.04 -11.95
C VAL A 30 -27.94 4.40 -12.58
N ALA A 31 -28.98 5.22 -12.63
CA ALA A 31 -28.88 6.58 -13.16
C ALA A 31 -27.86 7.40 -12.36
N LYS A 32 -27.03 8.20 -13.04
CA LYS A 32 -26.03 9.07 -12.40
C LYS A 32 -26.60 9.87 -11.22
N ALA A 33 -27.73 10.53 -11.45
CA ALA A 33 -28.38 11.37 -10.44
C ALA A 33 -28.85 10.57 -9.21
N PHE A 34 -29.30 9.32 -9.40
CA PHE A 34 -29.64 8.44 -8.28
C PHE A 34 -28.38 8.04 -7.50
N PHE A 35 -27.30 7.68 -8.21
CA PHE A 35 -26.05 7.33 -7.57
C PHE A 35 -25.51 8.48 -6.72
N GLU A 36 -25.37 9.68 -7.28
CA GLU A 36 -24.84 10.86 -6.59
C GLU A 36 -25.70 11.33 -5.42
N ALA A 37 -27.02 11.13 -5.48
CA ALA A 37 -27.94 11.54 -4.40
C ALA A 37 -28.02 10.53 -3.24
N ASN A 38 -27.66 9.26 -3.45
CA ASN A 38 -27.89 8.19 -2.48
C ASN A 38 -26.61 7.48 -2.01
N TYR A 39 -25.48 7.69 -2.71
CA TYR A 39 -24.22 7.05 -2.38
C TYR A 39 -23.14 8.11 -2.17
N GLU A 40 -22.33 7.89 -1.15
CA GLU A 40 -21.10 8.63 -0.95
C GLU A 40 -19.94 7.80 -1.50
N PRO A 41 -18.93 8.42 -2.14
CA PRO A 41 -17.69 7.74 -2.49
C PRO A 41 -17.12 7.09 -1.23
N ALA A 42 -16.79 5.79 -1.30
CA ALA A 42 -16.10 5.14 -0.20
C ALA A 42 -14.77 5.88 0.06
N GLU A 43 -14.53 6.28 1.32
CA GLU A 43 -13.22 6.76 1.71
C GLU A 43 -12.22 5.61 1.53
N GLN A 44 -11.35 5.72 0.52
CA GLN A 44 -10.14 4.91 0.50
C GLN A 44 -9.27 5.41 1.64
N THR A 45 -9.25 4.66 2.75
CA THR A 45 -8.30 4.94 3.84
C THR A 45 -6.90 4.88 3.26
N GLU A 46 -6.24 6.04 3.20
CA GLU A 46 -4.91 6.13 2.62
C GLU A 46 -3.92 5.26 3.39
N LYS A 47 -3.01 4.62 2.65
CA LYS A 47 -2.01 3.73 3.24
C LYS A 47 -1.08 4.52 4.16
N ALA A 48 -0.85 4.01 5.37
CA ALA A 48 0.16 4.54 6.27
C ALA A 48 1.58 4.36 5.68
N LEU A 49 2.28 5.47 5.41
CA LEU A 49 3.65 5.45 4.86
C LEU A 49 4.75 5.68 5.91
N GLY A 50 4.42 6.13 7.11
CA GLY A 50 5.40 6.53 8.15
C GLY A 50 5.98 5.40 9.01
N ASN A 51 5.63 4.13 8.78
CA ASN A 51 6.10 3.03 9.62
C ASN A 51 7.58 2.73 9.41
N THR A 52 8.36 2.76 10.48
CA THR A 52 9.81 2.49 10.50
C THR A 52 10.20 1.20 11.20
N ASP A 53 9.31 0.67 12.06
CA ASP A 53 9.44 -0.59 12.78
C ASP A 53 8.07 -1.27 13.01
N ALA A 54 8.08 -2.47 13.58
CA ALA A 54 6.88 -3.25 13.86
C ALA A 54 5.97 -2.60 14.92
N ASN A 55 6.54 -1.86 15.88
CA ASN A 55 5.77 -1.19 16.93
C ASN A 55 4.96 0.00 16.38
N GLY A 56 5.58 0.82 15.53
CA GLY A 56 4.92 1.88 14.76
C GLY A 56 3.88 1.29 13.82
N ALA A 57 4.19 0.16 13.17
CA ALA A 57 3.24 -0.53 12.29
C ALA A 57 1.97 -0.99 13.01
N LYS A 58 2.07 -1.58 14.21
CA LYS A 58 0.88 -1.99 15.00
C LYS A 58 -0.03 -0.83 15.37
N LYS A 59 0.51 0.38 15.57
CA LYS A 59 -0.29 1.58 15.87
C LYS A 59 -1.06 2.05 14.64
N ASN A 60 -0.45 1.94 13.46
CA ASN A 60 -0.96 2.51 12.22
C ASN A 60 -1.74 1.51 11.34
N VAL A 61 -1.56 0.20 11.56
CA VAL A 61 -2.18 -0.90 10.81
C VAL A 61 -2.80 -1.86 11.83
N LYS A 62 -4.09 -1.68 12.14
CA LYS A 62 -4.74 -2.32 13.30
C LYS A 62 -4.91 -3.83 13.17
N ASP A 63 -4.96 -4.33 11.95
CA ASP A 63 -5.13 -5.74 11.59
C ASP A 63 -3.80 -6.45 11.30
N ILE A 64 -2.65 -5.78 11.47
CA ILE A 64 -1.35 -6.40 11.21
C ILE A 64 -1.06 -7.53 12.21
N VAL A 65 -0.75 -8.71 11.68
CA VAL A 65 -0.34 -9.88 12.46
C VAL A 65 1.11 -10.21 12.16
N PHE A 66 1.92 -10.36 13.20
CA PHE A 66 3.31 -10.79 13.09
C PHE A 66 3.48 -12.19 13.68
N TRP A 67 4.10 -13.10 12.93
CA TRP A 67 4.62 -14.37 13.45
C TRP A 67 6.15 -14.34 13.37
N GLY A 68 6.83 -14.42 14.52
CA GLY A 68 8.27 -14.20 14.64
C GLY A 68 8.66 -12.71 14.84
N ASN A 69 9.88 -12.35 14.45
CA ASN A 69 10.40 -10.98 14.57
C ASN A 69 9.92 -10.11 13.39
N GLY A 70 9.01 -9.16 13.65
CA GLY A 70 8.50 -8.22 12.64
C GLY A 70 9.54 -7.23 12.11
N ASP A 71 10.67 -7.08 12.80
CA ASP A 71 11.80 -6.21 12.42
C ASP A 71 13.02 -7.03 11.93
N LEU A 72 12.80 -8.24 11.43
CA LEU A 72 13.86 -9.07 10.84
C LEU A 72 14.61 -8.31 9.73
N PHE A 73 13.87 -7.62 8.87
CA PHE A 73 14.40 -6.61 7.96
C PHE A 73 14.26 -5.22 8.59
N LYS A 74 15.39 -4.65 8.99
CA LYS A 74 15.45 -3.31 9.55
C LYS A 74 15.39 -2.26 8.44
N LEU A 75 14.59 -1.22 8.63
CA LEU A 75 14.55 -0.09 7.70
C LEU A 75 15.90 0.66 7.71
N ILE A 76 16.47 0.83 6.51
CA ILE A 76 17.69 1.62 6.28
C ILE A 76 17.34 3.01 5.73
N SER A 77 16.47 3.06 4.72
CA SER A 77 16.02 4.32 4.14
C SER A 77 14.64 4.17 3.54
N LYS A 78 13.88 5.27 3.54
CA LYS A 78 12.58 5.38 2.88
C LYS A 78 12.40 6.76 2.28
N ALA A 79 11.85 6.79 1.08
CA ALA A 79 11.28 7.98 0.48
C ALA A 79 9.88 7.64 -0.04
N SER A 80 8.91 8.54 0.14
CA SER A 80 7.55 8.31 -0.32
C SER A 80 6.79 9.61 -0.53
N SER A 81 5.81 9.58 -1.41
CA SER A 81 4.84 10.66 -1.61
C SER A 81 3.44 10.08 -1.74
N GLN A 82 2.53 10.51 -0.86
CA GLN A 82 1.12 10.10 -0.89
C GLN A 82 0.38 10.71 -2.09
N SER A 83 0.62 12.00 -2.37
CA SER A 83 0.00 12.71 -3.48
C SER A 83 0.43 12.12 -4.83
N GLU A 84 1.73 11.85 -4.99
CA GLU A 84 2.30 11.23 -6.19
C GLU A 84 2.11 9.70 -6.22
N GLY A 85 1.58 9.12 -5.14
CA GLY A 85 1.20 7.71 -5.07
C GLY A 85 2.36 6.71 -5.09
N TRP A 86 3.54 7.05 -4.58
CA TRP A 86 4.68 6.12 -4.63
C TRP A 86 5.47 6.03 -3.32
N MET A 87 6.14 4.91 -3.12
CA MET A 87 7.13 4.73 -2.07
C MET A 87 8.29 3.85 -2.53
N LYS A 88 9.48 4.17 -1.99
CA LYS A 88 10.70 3.39 -2.11
C LYS A 88 11.24 3.13 -0.73
N SER A 89 11.64 1.90 -0.44
CA SER A 89 12.29 1.56 0.82
C SER A 89 13.45 0.62 0.60
N THR A 90 14.54 0.89 1.32
CA THR A 90 15.68 -0.01 1.46
C THR A 90 15.66 -0.59 2.86
N LYS A 91 15.70 -1.91 2.97
CA LYS A 91 15.79 -2.64 4.24
C LYS A 91 16.95 -3.61 4.22
N ALA A 92 17.44 -3.97 5.39
CA ALA A 92 18.54 -4.89 5.55
C ALA A 92 18.24 -5.92 6.63
N MET A 93 18.60 -7.17 6.37
CA MET A 93 18.60 -8.26 7.34
C MET A 93 20.03 -8.72 7.56
N GLU A 94 20.53 -8.58 8.78
CA GLU A 94 21.82 -9.15 9.16
C GLU A 94 21.77 -10.68 9.23
N THR A 95 22.86 -11.30 8.84
CA THR A 95 23.11 -12.74 8.93
C THR A 95 24.47 -12.97 9.60
N PRO A 96 24.82 -14.21 10.01
CA PRO A 96 26.16 -14.49 10.54
C PRO A 96 27.32 -14.15 9.59
N PHE A 97 27.06 -14.01 8.29
CA PHE A 97 28.10 -13.88 7.25
C PHE A 97 28.03 -12.58 6.44
N GLY A 98 27.11 -11.67 6.77
CA GLY A 98 26.88 -10.45 5.99
C GLY A 98 25.46 -9.95 6.09
N VAL A 99 25.03 -9.13 5.13
CA VAL A 99 23.70 -8.52 5.09
C VAL A 99 22.96 -8.88 3.81
N VAL A 100 21.69 -9.24 3.93
CA VAL A 100 20.76 -9.24 2.80
C VAL A 100 20.11 -7.86 2.71
N VAL A 101 20.34 -7.14 1.62
CA VAL A 101 19.72 -5.85 1.33
C VAL A 101 18.55 -6.05 0.38
N GLN A 102 17.40 -5.51 0.76
CA GLN A 102 16.20 -5.46 -0.06
C GLN A 102 15.88 -4.02 -0.44
N VAL A 103 15.58 -3.79 -1.71
CA VAL A 103 14.94 -2.55 -2.18
C VAL A 103 13.58 -2.90 -2.74
N THR A 104 12.55 -2.19 -2.28
CA THR A 104 11.18 -2.30 -2.79
C THR A 104 10.71 -0.93 -3.26
N THR A 105 10.13 -0.87 -4.46
CA THR A 105 9.38 0.27 -4.97
C THR A 105 7.93 -0.14 -5.17
N GLN A 106 7.01 0.71 -4.74
CA GLN A 106 5.58 0.60 -5.02
C GLN A 106 5.10 1.90 -5.64
N GLN A 107 4.43 1.82 -6.78
CA GLN A 107 3.88 2.95 -7.53
C GLN A 107 2.38 2.70 -7.77
N ARG A 108 1.54 3.67 -7.40
CA ARG A 108 0.12 3.69 -7.74
C ARG A 108 -0.02 4.10 -9.20
N ASN A 109 -0.74 3.30 -9.96
CA ASN A 109 -1.08 3.56 -11.35
C ASN A 109 -2.33 4.46 -11.43
N PRO A 110 -2.58 5.10 -12.59
CA PRO A 110 -3.77 5.95 -12.77
C PRO A 110 -5.11 5.23 -12.56
N ASP A 111 -5.15 3.92 -12.78
CA ASP A 111 -6.34 3.07 -12.56
C ASP A 111 -6.52 2.64 -11.09
N GLY A 112 -5.66 3.12 -10.18
CA GLY A 112 -5.67 2.77 -8.75
C GLY A 112 -4.96 1.46 -8.42
N SER A 113 -4.51 0.68 -9.42
CA SER A 113 -3.68 -0.51 -9.19
C SER A 113 -2.26 -0.10 -8.74
N TYR A 114 -1.44 -1.09 -8.36
CA TYR A 114 -0.06 -0.84 -7.96
C TYR A 114 0.93 -1.65 -8.80
N ALA A 115 1.94 -0.97 -9.34
CA ALA A 115 3.16 -1.59 -9.82
C ALA A 115 4.15 -1.77 -8.65
N VAL A 116 4.78 -2.94 -8.57
CA VAL A 116 5.76 -3.28 -7.54
C VAL A 116 7.03 -3.77 -8.20
N ALA A 117 8.18 -3.31 -7.70
CA ALA A 117 9.49 -3.80 -8.09
C ALA A 117 10.32 -4.09 -6.85
N GLU A 118 10.96 -5.25 -6.82
CA GLU A 118 11.84 -5.67 -5.73
C GLU A 118 13.20 -6.11 -6.25
N ALA A 119 14.24 -5.83 -5.46
CA ALA A 119 15.59 -6.33 -5.69
C ALA A 119 16.18 -6.78 -4.35
N LEU A 120 16.92 -7.88 -4.39
CA LEU A 120 17.65 -8.42 -3.26
C LEU A 120 19.12 -8.60 -3.65
N THR A 121 20.02 -8.26 -2.75
CA THR A 121 21.45 -8.58 -2.88
C THR A 121 22.01 -9.01 -1.53
N PHE A 122 22.87 -10.02 -1.54
CA PHE A 122 23.65 -10.37 -0.37
C PHE A 122 25.00 -9.65 -0.44
N ILE A 123 25.41 -9.04 0.67
CA ILE A 123 26.68 -8.34 0.82
C ILE A 123 27.50 -9.09 1.88
N PRO A 124 28.50 -9.89 1.48
CA PRO A 124 29.32 -10.64 2.42
C PRO A 124 30.10 -9.71 3.35
N GLY A 125 30.18 -10.07 4.64
CA GLY A 125 30.96 -9.34 5.65
C GLY A 125 30.36 -8.01 6.13
N ALA A 126 29.35 -7.47 5.44
CA ALA A 126 28.69 -6.22 5.82
C ALA A 126 27.85 -6.37 7.09
N LYS A 127 27.57 -5.23 7.75
CA LYS A 127 26.73 -5.10 8.94
C LYS A 127 25.79 -3.91 8.84
N VAL A 128 24.72 -3.94 9.62
CA VAL A 128 23.82 -2.81 9.83
C VAL A 128 24.32 -2.03 11.05
N GLN A 129 24.78 -0.82 10.83
CA GLN A 129 25.13 0.12 11.89
C GLN A 129 23.90 0.96 12.26
N GLU A 130 23.72 1.19 13.56
CA GLU A 130 22.66 2.05 14.08
C GLU A 130 23.27 3.32 14.66
N GLU A 131 22.73 4.47 14.27
CA GLU A 131 22.99 5.74 14.92
C GLU A 131 21.91 5.97 15.96
N LYS A 132 22.34 6.42 17.16
CA LYS A 132 21.46 6.66 18.29
C LYS A 132 21.57 8.09 18.77
N ASP A 133 20.46 8.66 19.21
CA ASP A 133 20.46 9.96 19.88
C ASP A 133 20.98 9.86 21.33
N GLY A 134 20.98 10.99 22.05
CA GLY A 134 21.45 11.09 23.43
C GLY A 134 20.66 10.22 24.43
N ASP A 135 19.43 9.83 24.08
CA ASP A 135 18.56 8.98 24.90
C ASP A 135 18.68 7.48 24.52
N GLY A 136 19.51 7.16 23.52
CA GLY A 136 19.74 5.80 23.04
C GLY A 136 18.70 5.31 22.03
N THR A 137 17.83 6.19 21.53
CA THR A 137 16.85 5.87 20.49
C THR A 137 17.54 5.80 19.14
N VAL A 138 17.23 4.77 18.34
CA VAL A 138 17.79 4.63 16.98
C VAL A 138 17.16 5.68 16.06
N VAL A 139 18.00 6.57 15.51
CA VAL A 139 17.57 7.67 14.63
C VAL A 139 17.94 7.42 13.16
N ALA A 140 18.95 6.60 12.90
CA ALA A 140 19.39 6.25 11.55
C ALA A 140 20.04 4.87 11.50
N ARG A 141 20.11 4.29 10.29
CA ARG A 141 20.85 3.07 10.02
C ARG A 141 21.65 3.17 8.71
N ALA A 142 22.80 2.51 8.67
CA ALA A 142 23.64 2.41 7.48
C ALA A 142 24.16 0.98 7.29
N ILE A 143 24.52 0.61 6.06
CA ILE A 143 25.22 -0.64 5.76
C ILE A 143 26.71 -0.33 5.68
N ALA A 144 27.52 -1.05 6.45
CA ALA A 144 28.97 -0.85 6.56
C ALA A 144 29.75 -2.16 6.40
#